data_AF-A0A7I9ZF92-F1
#
_entry.id   AF-A0A7I9ZF92-F1
#
_cell.length_a   1.000
_cell.length_b   1.000
_cell.length_c   1.000
_cell.angle_alpha   90.00
_cell.angle_beta   90.00
_cell.angle_gamma   90.00
#
_symmetry.space_group_name_H-M   'P 1'
#
loop_
_entity.id
_entity.type
_entity.pdbx_description
1 polymer ?
#
loop_
_entity_poly.entity_id
_entity_poly.type
_entity_poly.pdbx_seq_one_letter_code
_entity_poly.pdbx_strand_id
1 'polypeptide(L)'
;MTTWVYEQAEPTSTYLVTLQIGVYSRQRMSKNGVEIFSVLPDRLRTNFETDFGRQSQMMKLFVKLFGPYPLAGGYTVVVTDDDLEIPLEAQGISIFGANHCDGQRNSERLIAHELAHQWFGNSVTVQRWRHIWLHEGFACYAEWLWSEHCGERTADEHARHPPETAQLGAGPGPRRPRPARHVRRPGVQAQALTLHALRSQIDTTSLRCSRIGRTATGTAAR
;
A
#
# COMPACT_ATOMS: atom_id res chain seq x y z
N MET A 1 15.10 -28.15 -18.79
CA MET A 1 15.22 -27.25 -17.63
C MET A 1 14.80 -25.87 -18.10
N THR A 2 13.83 -25.26 -17.44
CA THR A 2 13.38 -23.90 -17.78
C THR A 2 13.99 -22.93 -16.78
N THR A 3 14.57 -21.83 -17.27
CA THR A 3 15.17 -20.78 -16.44
C THR A 3 14.49 -19.47 -16.80
N TRP A 4 14.10 -18.71 -15.79
CA TRP A 4 13.56 -17.37 -15.95
C TRP A 4 14.44 -16.37 -15.22
N VAL A 5 14.66 -15.22 -15.84
CA VAL A 5 15.42 -14.11 -15.27
C VAL A 5 14.46 -12.95 -15.08
N TYR A 6 14.41 -12.41 -13.87
CA TYR A 6 13.60 -11.25 -13.52
C TYR A 6 14.52 -10.11 -13.11
N GLU A 7 14.19 -8.92 -13.59
CA GLU A 7 14.91 -7.69 -13.27
C GLU A 7 13.91 -6.66 -12.73
N GLN A 8 14.23 -6.11 -11.55
CA GLN A 8 13.51 -4.98 -10.97
C GLN A 8 14.45 -3.77 -11.06
N ALA A 9 14.11 -2.80 -11.90
CA ALA A 9 14.97 -1.65 -12.19
C ALA A 9 15.01 -0.67 -11.00
N GLU A 10 13.89 -0.57 -10.27
CA GLU A 10 13.76 0.28 -9.11
C GLU A 10 14.52 -0.29 -7.89
N PRO A 11 15.33 0.52 -7.18
CA PRO A 11 16.00 0.09 -5.96
C PRO A 11 15.00 -0.50 -4.95
N THR A 12 15.23 -1.74 -4.54
CA THR A 12 14.29 -2.51 -3.73
C THR A 12 14.95 -2.99 -2.44
N SER A 13 14.33 -2.72 -1.29
CA SER A 13 14.78 -3.26 -0.01
C SER A 13 14.54 -4.77 0.04
N THR A 14 15.44 -5.53 0.66
CA THR A 14 15.38 -7.00 0.63
C THR A 14 14.12 -7.58 1.27
N TYR A 15 13.46 -6.86 2.19
CA TYR A 15 12.22 -7.34 2.81
C TYR A 15 11.01 -7.29 1.87
N LEU A 16 11.10 -6.54 0.76
CA LEU A 16 10.05 -6.39 -0.24
C LEU A 16 10.20 -7.36 -1.42
N VAL A 17 11.25 -8.19 -1.39
CA VAL A 17 11.51 -9.19 -2.44
C VAL A 17 10.66 -10.42 -2.16
N THR A 18 9.92 -10.86 -3.19
CA THR A 18 9.02 -12.02 -3.12
C THR A 18 9.22 -12.92 -4.35
N LEU A 19 8.98 -14.21 -4.17
CA LEU A 19 8.92 -15.21 -5.24
C LEU A 19 7.66 -16.04 -5.05
N GLN A 20 6.76 -15.97 -6.04
CA GLN A 20 5.50 -16.71 -6.05
C GLN A 20 5.55 -17.75 -7.16
N ILE A 21 5.43 -19.03 -6.82
CA ILE A 21 5.44 -20.15 -7.77
C ILE A 21 4.18 -20.97 -7.54
N GLY A 22 3.36 -21.09 -8.58
CA GLY A 22 2.11 -21.83 -8.53
C GLY A 22 1.37 -21.81 -9.85
N VAL A 23 0.21 -22.45 -9.87
CA VAL A 23 -0.69 -22.48 -11.03
C VAL A 23 -1.61 -21.27 -10.96
N TYR A 24 -1.23 -20.21 -11.65
CA TYR A 24 -1.96 -18.95 -11.67
C TYR A 24 -2.35 -18.56 -13.09
N SER A 25 -3.51 -17.92 -13.20
CA SER A 25 -3.90 -17.16 -14.36
C SER A 25 -3.57 -15.69 -14.16
N ARG A 26 -2.97 -15.06 -15.18
CA ARG A 26 -2.67 -13.63 -15.18
C ARG A 26 -3.67 -12.87 -16.06
N GLN A 27 -4.23 -11.79 -15.54
CA GLN A 27 -5.16 -10.93 -16.28
C GLN A 27 -4.84 -9.45 -16.05
N ARG A 28 -4.99 -8.64 -17.10
CA ARG A 28 -4.95 -7.18 -16.97
C ARG A 28 -6.29 -6.67 -16.43
N MET A 29 -6.24 -5.91 -15.34
CA MET A 29 -7.41 -5.28 -14.72
C MET A 29 -7.66 -3.86 -15.23
N SER A 30 -6.60 -3.07 -15.44
CA SER A 30 -6.75 -1.67 -15.82
C SER A 30 -6.94 -1.50 -17.33
N LYS A 31 -7.90 -0.63 -17.70
CA LYS A 31 -8.15 -0.22 -19.09
C LYS A 31 -7.29 0.98 -19.52
N ASN A 32 -6.93 1.85 -18.59
CA ASN A 32 -6.16 3.07 -18.81
C ASN A 32 -5.37 3.47 -17.56
N GLY A 33 -4.38 4.33 -17.73
CA GLY A 33 -3.50 4.79 -16.63
C GLY A 33 -2.48 3.72 -16.24
N VAL A 34 -2.19 3.63 -14.94
CA VAL A 34 -1.26 2.64 -14.37
C VAL A 34 -1.69 1.23 -14.75
N GLU A 35 -0.76 0.43 -15.24
CA GLU A 35 -1.04 -0.98 -15.55
C GLU A 35 -1.28 -1.75 -14.25
N ILE A 36 -2.43 -2.43 -14.18
CA ILE A 36 -2.78 -3.28 -13.04
C ILE A 36 -3.02 -4.69 -13.56
N PHE A 37 -2.34 -5.67 -12.96
CA PHE A 37 -2.52 -7.09 -13.24
C PHE A 37 -3.05 -7.82 -12.02
N SER A 38 -3.84 -8.85 -12.24
CA SER A 38 -4.16 -9.87 -11.25
C SER A 38 -3.49 -11.18 -11.61
N VAL A 39 -3.05 -11.93 -10.60
CA VAL A 39 -2.45 -13.26 -10.71
C VAL A 39 -3.11 -14.12 -9.63
N LEU A 40 -3.92 -15.09 -10.03
CA LEU A 40 -4.75 -15.86 -9.10
C LEU A 40 -5.11 -17.26 -9.63
N PRO A 41 -5.44 -18.22 -8.75
CA PRO A 41 -6.04 -19.49 -9.14
C PRO A 41 -7.37 -19.27 -9.86
N ASP A 42 -7.62 -20.03 -10.92
CA ASP A 42 -8.84 -19.86 -11.74
C ASP A 42 -10.13 -20.05 -10.95
N ARG A 43 -10.13 -20.88 -9.90
CA ARG A 43 -11.29 -21.12 -9.03
C ARG A 43 -11.78 -19.85 -8.32
N LEU A 44 -10.90 -18.87 -8.11
CA LEU A 44 -11.21 -17.63 -7.38
C LEU A 44 -11.66 -16.48 -8.30
N ARG A 45 -11.64 -16.68 -9.63
CA ARG A 45 -11.87 -15.62 -10.61
C ARG A 45 -13.17 -14.85 -10.40
N THR A 46 -14.29 -15.55 -10.18
CA THR A 46 -15.60 -14.92 -9.98
C THR A 46 -15.66 -14.08 -8.70
N ASN A 47 -15.10 -14.58 -7.60
CA ASN A 47 -15.02 -13.84 -6.35
C ASN A 47 -14.13 -12.60 -6.51
N PHE A 48 -12.99 -12.76 -7.17
CA PHE A 48 -12.01 -11.70 -7.40
C PHE A 48 -12.61 -10.51 -8.14
N GLU A 49 -13.45 -10.74 -9.16
CA GLU A 49 -14.15 -9.68 -9.89
C GLU A 49 -15.04 -8.83 -8.96
N THR A 50 -15.62 -9.44 -7.92
CA THR A 50 -16.44 -8.74 -6.94
C THR A 50 -15.59 -7.99 -5.91
N ASP A 51 -14.59 -8.67 -5.35
CA ASP A 51 -13.81 -8.17 -4.21
C ASP A 51 -12.77 -7.12 -4.63
N PHE A 52 -12.09 -7.34 -5.76
CA PHE A 52 -11.05 -6.44 -6.29
C PHE A 52 -11.57 -5.55 -7.42
N GLY A 53 -12.88 -5.58 -7.70
CA GLY A 53 -13.50 -4.81 -8.80
C GLY A 53 -13.27 -3.29 -8.71
N ARG A 54 -12.96 -2.76 -7.52
CA ARG A 54 -12.69 -1.33 -7.29
C ARG A 54 -11.20 -0.97 -7.21
N GLN A 55 -10.29 -1.93 -7.42
CA GLN A 55 -8.83 -1.68 -7.40
C GLN A 55 -8.40 -0.52 -8.30
N SER A 56 -8.96 -0.46 -9.51
CA SER A 56 -8.63 0.61 -10.47
C SER A 56 -9.13 2.00 -10.01
N GLN A 57 -10.19 2.05 -9.20
CA GLN A 57 -10.67 3.29 -8.59
C GLN A 57 -9.76 3.72 -7.44
N MET A 58 -9.36 2.78 -6.59
CA MET A 58 -8.38 3.02 -5.51
C MET A 58 -7.06 3.58 -6.07
N MET A 59 -6.52 2.95 -7.12
CA MET A 59 -5.31 3.44 -7.81
C MET A 59 -5.47 4.88 -8.30
N LYS A 60 -6.61 5.22 -8.92
CA LYS A 60 -6.87 6.58 -9.41
C LYS A 60 -6.94 7.59 -8.26
N LEU A 61 -7.60 7.21 -7.15
CA LEU A 61 -7.67 8.05 -5.96
C LEU A 61 -6.28 8.30 -5.38
N PHE A 62 -5.48 7.25 -5.19
CA PHE A 62 -4.16 7.37 -4.59
C PHE A 62 -3.18 8.12 -5.49
N VAL A 63 -3.25 7.94 -6.82
CA VAL A 63 -2.48 8.79 -7.74
C VAL A 63 -2.84 10.27 -7.59
N LYS A 64 -4.13 10.58 -7.41
CA LYS A 64 -4.59 11.96 -7.19
C LYS A 64 -4.11 12.54 -5.86
N LEU A 65 -4.08 11.74 -4.79
CA LEU A 65 -3.78 12.20 -3.43
C LEU A 65 -2.29 12.18 -3.11
N PHE A 66 -1.56 11.15 -3.55
CA PHE A 66 -0.17 10.89 -3.17
C PHE A 66 0.83 11.22 -4.30
N GLY A 67 0.34 11.44 -5.52
CA GLY A 67 1.16 11.71 -6.70
C GLY A 67 1.31 10.49 -7.61
N PRO A 68 2.07 10.60 -8.72
CA PRO A 68 2.21 9.54 -9.71
C PRO A 68 2.60 8.19 -9.10
N TYR A 69 2.12 7.10 -9.68
CA TYR A 69 2.49 5.76 -9.24
C TYR A 69 4.00 5.53 -9.45
N PRO A 70 4.74 5.02 -8.44
CA PRO A 70 6.19 5.12 -8.41
C PRO A 70 6.93 4.07 -9.23
N LEU A 71 6.27 3.00 -9.69
CA LEU A 71 6.92 1.86 -10.35
C LEU A 71 6.52 1.78 -11.82
N ALA A 72 7.51 1.69 -12.72
CA ALA A 72 7.30 1.70 -14.15
C ALA A 72 6.63 0.41 -14.66
N GLY A 73 6.90 -0.72 -14.00
CA GLY A 73 6.33 -2.04 -14.33
C GLY A 73 4.84 -2.21 -14.00
N GLY A 74 4.20 -1.19 -13.43
CA GLY A 74 2.82 -1.25 -12.99
C GLY A 74 2.66 -1.92 -11.62
N TYR A 75 1.43 -2.34 -11.33
CA TYR A 75 1.03 -2.93 -10.05
C TYR A 75 0.42 -4.31 -10.29
N THR A 76 0.78 -5.29 -9.46
CA THR A 76 0.20 -6.64 -9.53
C THR A 76 -0.47 -6.99 -8.21
N VAL A 77 -1.67 -7.54 -8.27
CA VAL A 77 -2.29 -8.22 -7.14
C VAL A 77 -2.13 -9.72 -7.34
N VAL A 78 -1.56 -10.39 -6.35
CA VAL A 78 -1.50 -11.85 -6.30
C VAL A 78 -2.52 -12.33 -5.26
N VAL A 79 -3.35 -13.30 -5.64
CA VAL A 79 -4.16 -14.06 -4.67
C VAL A 79 -3.61 -15.47 -4.63
N THR A 80 -3.12 -15.92 -3.47
CA THR A 80 -2.63 -17.29 -3.26
C THR A 80 -3.77 -18.24 -2.97
N ASP A 81 -3.53 -19.54 -3.14
CA ASP A 81 -4.55 -20.56 -2.81
C ASP A 81 -4.69 -20.76 -1.30
N ASP A 82 -3.61 -20.49 -0.55
CA ASP A 82 -3.55 -20.52 0.91
C ASP A 82 -4.29 -19.35 1.56
N ASP A 83 -4.69 -19.55 2.82
CA ASP A 83 -5.16 -18.48 3.68
C ASP A 83 -3.98 -17.66 4.21
N LEU A 84 -4.12 -16.34 4.17
CA LEU A 84 -3.17 -15.42 4.78
C LEU A 84 -3.88 -14.64 5.87
N GLU A 85 -3.35 -14.68 7.09
CA GLU A 85 -3.90 -13.91 8.21
C GLU A 85 -3.76 -12.40 7.96
N ILE A 86 -2.61 -12.00 7.39
CA ILE A 86 -2.27 -10.62 7.06
C ILE A 86 -1.76 -10.61 5.61
N PRO A 87 -2.37 -9.81 4.71
CA PRO A 87 -1.84 -9.58 3.37
C PRO A 87 -0.42 -9.01 3.43
N LEU A 88 0.34 -9.14 2.34
CA LEU A 88 1.74 -8.72 2.30
C LEU A 88 1.98 -7.68 1.21
N GLU A 89 2.76 -6.66 1.57
CA GLU A 89 3.29 -5.66 0.66
C GLU A 89 4.67 -6.08 0.14
N ALA A 90 4.77 -6.24 -1.17
CA ALA A 90 6.02 -6.44 -1.88
C ALA A 90 6.19 -5.35 -2.94
N GLN A 91 7.41 -5.20 -3.46
CA GLN A 91 7.70 -4.14 -4.43
C GLN A 91 6.89 -4.34 -5.72
N GLY A 92 5.89 -3.47 -5.95
CA GLY A 92 4.98 -3.55 -7.10
C GLY A 92 3.94 -4.65 -7.01
N ILE A 93 3.84 -5.34 -5.87
CA ILE A 93 2.96 -6.49 -5.69
C ILE A 93 2.26 -6.42 -4.33
N SER A 94 0.95 -6.66 -4.30
CA SER A 94 0.24 -6.96 -3.05
C SER A 94 -0.27 -8.39 -3.08
N ILE A 95 -0.09 -9.11 -1.98
CA ILE A 95 -0.35 -10.55 -1.89
C ILE A 95 -1.46 -10.80 -0.87
N PHE A 96 -2.52 -11.49 -1.31
CA PHE A 96 -3.68 -11.83 -0.50
C PHE A 96 -3.88 -13.35 -0.48
N GLY A 97 -4.41 -13.87 0.63
CA GLY A 97 -4.87 -15.25 0.71
C GLY A 97 -6.26 -15.45 0.12
N ALA A 98 -6.63 -16.70 -0.14
CA ALA A 98 -7.93 -17.06 -0.67
C ALA A 98 -9.09 -16.60 0.26
N ASN A 99 -8.86 -16.59 1.57
CA ASN A 99 -9.75 -16.06 2.60
C ASN A 99 -10.14 -14.58 2.41
N HIS A 100 -9.36 -13.79 1.67
CA HIS A 100 -9.69 -12.39 1.37
C HIS A 100 -10.44 -12.21 0.05
N CYS A 101 -10.70 -13.30 -0.67
CA CYS A 101 -11.31 -13.36 -1.99
C CYS A 101 -12.56 -14.27 -1.97
N ASP A 102 -13.51 -13.96 -1.08
CA ASP A 102 -14.72 -14.74 -0.79
C ASP A 102 -15.98 -14.28 -1.56
N GLY A 103 -15.87 -13.23 -2.36
CA GLY A 103 -16.95 -12.64 -3.13
C GLY A 103 -17.87 -11.72 -2.33
N GLN A 104 -17.53 -11.40 -1.08
CA GLN A 104 -18.36 -10.57 -0.18
C GLN A 104 -17.91 -9.10 -0.12
N ARG A 105 -16.80 -8.73 -0.77
CA ARG A 105 -16.19 -7.39 -0.76
C ARG A 105 -15.83 -6.88 0.64
N ASN A 106 -15.51 -7.77 1.57
CA ASN A 106 -15.18 -7.37 2.94
C ASN A 106 -13.72 -6.91 3.13
N SER A 107 -12.86 -7.17 2.13
CA SER A 107 -11.42 -6.90 2.21
C SER A 107 -10.99 -5.55 1.65
N GLU A 108 -11.90 -4.68 1.17
CA GLU A 108 -11.53 -3.41 0.50
C GLU A 108 -10.61 -2.53 1.35
N ARG A 109 -10.80 -2.53 2.67
CA ARG A 109 -9.91 -1.84 3.62
C ARG A 109 -8.46 -2.31 3.49
N LEU A 110 -8.23 -3.63 3.51
CA LEU A 110 -6.90 -4.21 3.38
C LEU A 110 -6.35 -4.04 1.96
N ILE A 111 -7.19 -4.14 0.95
CA ILE A 111 -6.81 -3.89 -0.44
C ILE A 111 -6.26 -2.46 -0.63
N ALA A 112 -6.92 -1.47 -0.01
CA ALA A 112 -6.45 -0.09 0.04
C ALA A 112 -5.13 0.05 0.83
N HIS A 113 -4.99 -0.65 1.95
CA HIS A 113 -3.78 -0.68 2.78
C HIS A 113 -2.56 -1.14 1.98
N GLU A 114 -2.61 -2.33 1.39
CA GLU A 114 -1.47 -2.91 0.66
C GLU A 114 -1.12 -2.10 -0.60
N LEU A 115 -2.13 -1.53 -1.27
CA LEU A 115 -1.89 -0.65 -2.40
C LEU A 115 -1.16 0.65 -1.98
N ALA A 116 -1.48 1.21 -0.81
CA ALA A 116 -0.85 2.43 -0.33
C ALA A 116 0.65 2.24 -0.01
N HIS A 117 1.06 1.02 0.37
CA HIS A 117 2.46 0.69 0.62
C HIS A 117 3.37 0.91 -0.59
N GLN A 118 2.82 0.87 -1.81
CA GLN A 118 3.60 1.14 -3.02
C GLN A 118 4.22 2.55 -3.02
N TRP A 119 3.53 3.55 -2.45
CA TRP A 119 4.09 4.88 -2.19
C TRP A 119 4.86 4.91 -0.87
N PHE A 120 4.24 4.40 0.21
CA PHE A 120 4.73 4.55 1.58
C PHE A 120 5.15 3.21 2.18
N GLY A 121 6.44 2.93 2.16
CA GLY A 121 6.97 1.59 2.44
C GLY A 121 7.97 1.19 1.39
N ASN A 122 7.50 1.19 0.15
CA ASN A 122 8.21 0.68 -1.01
C ASN A 122 9.03 1.78 -1.69
N SER A 123 8.36 2.78 -2.29
CA SER A 123 9.04 3.89 -2.96
C SER A 123 9.77 4.82 -1.98
N VAL A 124 9.11 5.16 -0.87
CA VAL A 124 9.73 5.87 0.25
C VAL A 124 9.80 4.94 1.45
N THR A 125 10.99 4.44 1.74
CA THR A 125 11.22 3.47 2.81
C THR A 125 11.94 4.08 4.02
N VAL A 126 11.88 3.38 5.17
CA VAL A 126 12.52 3.85 6.41
C VAL A 126 14.00 3.49 6.43
N GLN A 127 14.84 4.41 6.90
CA GLN A 127 16.26 4.10 7.10
C GLN A 127 16.50 3.14 8.28
N ARG A 128 15.58 3.10 9.26
CA ARG A 128 15.73 2.31 10.49
C ARG A 128 14.39 1.70 10.89
N TRP A 129 14.37 0.40 11.18
CA TRP A 129 13.18 -0.38 11.54
C TRP A 129 12.34 0.16 12.70
N ARG A 130 12.94 0.90 13.64
CA ARG A 130 12.16 1.56 14.69
C ARG A 130 11.13 2.57 14.15
N HIS A 131 11.29 3.02 12.90
CA HIS A 131 10.38 3.95 12.22
C HIS A 131 9.39 3.23 11.30
N ILE A 132 9.30 1.90 11.32
CA ILE A 132 8.37 1.11 10.49
C ILE A 132 6.91 1.55 10.62
N TRP A 133 6.57 2.12 11.78
CA TRP A 133 5.29 2.76 12.04
C TRP A 133 4.91 3.82 10.99
N LEU A 134 5.87 4.44 10.30
CA LEU A 134 5.55 5.37 9.21
C LEU A 134 4.87 4.63 8.05
N HIS A 135 5.29 3.42 7.71
CA HIS A 135 4.68 2.63 6.62
C HIS A 135 3.22 2.31 6.97
N GLU A 136 3.03 1.66 8.11
CA GLU A 136 1.71 1.27 8.63
C GLU A 136 0.76 2.45 8.84
N GLY A 137 1.28 3.57 9.35
CA GLY A 137 0.49 4.77 9.59
C GLY A 137 -0.06 5.38 8.31
N PHE A 138 0.75 5.46 7.24
CA PHE A 138 0.29 5.95 5.94
C PHE A 138 -0.70 5.00 5.29
N ALA A 139 -0.43 3.69 5.35
CA ALA A 139 -1.34 2.68 4.80
C ALA A 139 -2.69 2.69 5.53
N CYS A 140 -2.69 2.75 6.86
CA CYS A 140 -3.92 2.88 7.65
C CYS A 140 -4.68 4.19 7.36
N TYR A 141 -3.97 5.31 7.19
CA TYR A 141 -4.63 6.56 6.80
C TYR A 141 -5.25 6.48 5.40
N ALA A 142 -4.62 5.77 4.47
CA ALA A 142 -5.17 5.53 3.13
C ALA A 142 -6.48 4.72 3.16
N GLU A 143 -6.66 3.83 4.13
CA GLU A 143 -7.93 3.14 4.38
C GLU A 143 -9.06 4.15 4.67
N TRP A 144 -8.79 5.16 5.50
CA TRP A 144 -9.79 6.17 5.87
C TRP A 144 -10.14 7.05 4.67
N LEU A 145 -9.13 7.42 3.87
CA LEU A 145 -9.33 8.19 2.64
C LEU A 145 -10.15 7.40 1.61
N TRP A 146 -9.93 6.09 1.52
CA TRP A 146 -10.75 5.23 0.68
C TRP A 146 -12.19 5.12 1.18
N SER A 147 -12.38 4.87 2.48
CA SER A 147 -13.71 4.82 3.12
C SER A 147 -14.50 6.12 2.88
N GLU A 148 -13.85 7.28 3.08
CA GLU A 148 -14.43 8.59 2.78
C GLU A 148 -14.80 8.75 1.30
N HIS A 149 -13.93 8.31 0.38
CA HIS A 149 -14.21 8.34 -1.06
C HIS A 149 -15.41 7.46 -1.46
N CYS A 150 -15.65 6.37 -0.73
CA CYS A 150 -16.80 5.50 -0.93
C CYS A 150 -18.10 6.06 -0.37
N GLY A 151 -18.06 7.19 0.35
CA GLY A 151 -19.22 7.74 1.06
C GLY A 151 -19.56 6.98 2.34
N GLU A 152 -18.61 6.23 2.89
CA GLU A 152 -18.72 5.61 4.22
C GLU A 152 -18.28 6.62 5.29
N ARG A 153 -17.56 6.17 6.33
CA ARG A 153 -17.04 7.07 7.36
C ARG A 153 -15.95 7.98 6.79
N THR A 154 -16.04 9.26 7.08
CA THR A 154 -15.04 10.26 6.74
C THR A 154 -13.74 10.05 7.53
N ALA A 155 -12.61 10.58 7.04
CA ALA A 155 -11.36 10.53 7.77
C ALA A 155 -11.46 11.23 9.14
N ASP A 156 -12.24 12.31 9.24
CA ASP A 156 -12.53 12.99 10.50
C ASP A 156 -13.31 12.10 11.48
N GLU A 157 -14.28 11.32 10.99
CA GLU A 157 -15.06 10.40 11.83
C GLU A 157 -14.22 9.22 12.30
N HIS A 158 -13.38 8.66 11.43
CA HIS A 158 -12.37 7.66 11.83
C HIS A 158 -11.40 8.24 12.86
N ALA A 159 -11.01 9.51 12.73
CA ALA A 159 -10.12 10.15 13.71
C ALA A 159 -10.79 10.37 15.08
N ARG A 160 -12.09 10.69 15.10
CA ARG A 160 -12.87 10.85 16.35
C ARG A 160 -13.22 9.52 17.01
N HIS A 161 -13.45 8.49 16.20
CA HIS A 161 -13.82 7.14 16.63
C HIS A 161 -12.93 6.10 15.95
N PRO A 162 -11.64 6.04 16.31
CA PRO A 162 -10.72 5.10 15.70
C PRO A 162 -11.24 3.68 15.92
N PRO A 163 -11.42 2.88 14.86
CA PRO A 163 -11.94 1.52 14.99
C PRO A 163 -10.99 0.69 15.87
N GLU A 164 -11.49 -0.25 16.67
CA GLU A 164 -10.63 -1.20 17.40
C GLU A 164 -10.05 -2.26 16.43
N THR A 165 -9.25 -1.86 15.45
CA THR A 165 -8.55 -2.81 14.58
C THR A 165 -7.28 -3.32 15.27
N ALA A 166 -7.08 -4.64 15.18
CA ALA A 166 -5.94 -5.36 15.71
C ALA A 166 -4.62 -4.69 15.31
N GLN A 167 -3.67 -4.67 16.24
CA GLN A 167 -2.30 -4.22 16.01
C GLN A 167 -1.74 -4.97 14.80
N LEU A 168 -1.77 -4.39 13.60
CA LEU A 168 -0.97 -4.89 12.49
C LEU A 168 0.48 -4.89 12.98
N GLY A 169 1.01 -6.11 13.03
CA GLY A 169 2.15 -6.47 13.85
C GLY A 169 3.35 -5.61 13.47
N ALA A 170 4.07 -5.16 14.49
CA ALA A 170 5.46 -4.79 14.28
C ALA A 170 6.14 -5.95 13.54
N GLY A 171 6.59 -5.71 12.30
CA GLY A 171 7.30 -6.70 11.50
C GLY A 171 8.45 -7.38 12.28
N PRO A 172 9.01 -8.49 11.76
CA PRO A 172 9.90 -9.37 12.52
C PRO A 172 11.23 -8.66 12.84
N GLY A 173 11.24 -7.89 13.93
CA GLY A 173 12.46 -7.39 14.53
C GLY A 173 13.13 -8.54 15.29
N PRO A 174 14.48 -8.63 15.28
CA PRO A 174 15.17 -9.69 16.00
C PRO A 174 14.76 -9.69 17.47
N ARG A 175 14.19 -10.81 17.92
CA ARG A 175 13.88 -11.08 19.33
C ARG A 175 15.18 -11.02 20.14
N ARG A 176 15.53 -9.84 20.65
CA ARG A 176 16.53 -9.71 21.71
C ARG A 176 15.82 -9.56 23.04
N PRO A 177 16.13 -10.42 24.04
CA PRO A 177 15.61 -10.23 25.38
C PRO A 177 16.48 -9.18 26.08
N ARG A 178 15.88 -8.06 26.53
CA ARG A 178 16.12 -7.47 27.86
C ARG A 178 15.31 -6.19 28.12
N PRO A 179 14.99 -5.92 29.40
CA PRO A 179 13.93 -5.00 29.78
C PRO A 179 14.46 -3.59 29.99
N ALA A 180 13.82 -2.58 29.40
CA ALA A 180 13.91 -1.20 29.86
C ALA A 180 12.79 -0.36 29.24
N ARG A 181 11.91 0.17 30.12
CA ARG A 181 10.98 1.28 29.90
C ARG A 181 10.14 1.22 28.62
N HIS A 182 8.91 0.74 28.78
CA HIS A 182 7.83 0.85 27.81
C HIS A 182 7.55 2.31 27.43
N VAL A 183 8.28 2.85 26.46
CA VAL A 183 7.68 3.83 25.55
C VAL A 183 6.71 3.00 24.71
N ARG A 184 5.43 2.97 25.13
CA ARG A 184 4.34 2.40 24.35
C ARG A 184 4.46 3.01 22.95
N ARG A 185 4.84 2.22 21.95
CA ARG A 185 4.74 2.68 20.56
C ARG A 185 3.27 3.05 20.35
N PRO A 186 2.97 4.26 19.84
CA PRO A 186 1.60 4.57 19.49
C PRO A 186 1.12 3.47 18.53
N GLY A 187 -0.05 2.88 18.79
CA GLY A 187 -0.63 1.87 17.90
C GLY A 187 -0.76 2.42 16.47
N VAL A 188 -0.92 1.55 15.47
CA VAL A 188 -1.02 1.92 14.05
C VAL A 188 -2.01 3.09 13.81
N GLN A 189 -3.10 3.12 14.57
CA GLN A 189 -4.09 4.20 14.52
C GLN A 189 -3.57 5.56 15.00
N ALA A 190 -2.73 5.60 16.03
CA ALA A 190 -2.15 6.86 16.49
C ALA A 190 -1.21 7.49 15.43
N GLN A 191 -0.71 6.66 14.51
CA GLN A 191 0.12 7.08 13.39
C GLN A 191 -0.76 7.68 12.28
N ALA A 192 -1.88 7.02 11.94
CA ALA A 192 -2.90 7.58 11.04
C ALA A 192 -3.51 8.88 11.58
N LEU A 193 -3.78 8.97 12.89
CA LEU A 193 -4.22 10.19 13.57
C LEU A 193 -3.20 11.33 13.43
N THR A 194 -1.91 11.00 13.53
CA THR A 194 -0.83 12.00 13.36
C THR A 194 -0.87 12.57 11.94
N LEU A 195 -1.00 11.71 10.92
CA LEU A 195 -1.08 12.14 9.53
C LEU A 195 -2.35 12.97 9.25
N HIS A 196 -3.48 12.54 9.82
CA HIS A 196 -4.73 13.27 9.71
C HIS A 196 -4.63 14.68 10.30
N ALA A 197 -4.11 14.80 11.52
CA ALA A 197 -3.90 16.10 12.16
C ALA A 197 -2.95 17.00 11.34
N LEU A 198 -1.89 16.41 10.77
CA LEU A 198 -0.94 17.13 9.92
C LEU A 198 -1.61 17.66 8.65
N ARG A 199 -2.43 16.85 7.98
CA ARG A 199 -3.24 17.28 6.83
C ARG A 199 -4.17 18.43 7.21
N SER A 200 -4.89 18.35 8.33
CA SER A 200 -5.80 19.43 8.76
C SER A 200 -5.07 20.76 9.00
N GLN A 201 -3.81 20.74 9.45
CA GLN A 201 -2.99 21.94 9.66
C GLN A 201 -2.43 22.50 8.35
N ILE A 202 -2.05 21.64 7.41
CA ILE A 202 -1.56 22.06 6.09
C ILE A 202 -2.72 22.58 5.22
N ASP A 203 -3.85 21.89 5.19
CA ASP A 203 -5.02 22.27 4.38
C ASP A 203 -5.67 23.59 4.88
N THR A 204 -5.54 23.93 6.18
CA THR A 204 -6.00 25.23 6.72
C THR A 204 -5.04 26.38 6.43
N THR A 205 -3.80 26.10 6.01
CA THR A 205 -2.80 27.12 5.69
C THR A 205 -2.48 27.05 4.21
N SER A 206 -3.25 27.75 3.38
CA SER A 206 -2.97 27.92 1.95
C SER A 206 -1.53 28.38 1.71
N LEU A 207 -0.60 27.45 1.50
CA LEU A 207 0.63 27.71 0.78
C LEU A 207 0.25 27.85 -0.69
N ARG A 208 0.04 29.10 -1.11
CA ARG A 208 0.35 29.54 -2.47
C ARG A 208 1.80 29.17 -2.77
N CYS A 209 2.06 27.92 -3.16
CA CYS A 209 3.37 27.50 -3.63
C CYS A 209 3.37 27.59 -5.15
N SER A 210 3.78 28.76 -5.62
CA SER A 210 4.32 28.98 -6.97
C SER A 210 5.24 27.84 -7.40
N ARG A 211 5.01 27.37 -8.63
CA ARG A 211 5.87 26.49 -9.44
C ARG A 211 7.35 26.54 -9.01
N ILE A 212 7.86 25.44 -8.46
CA ILE A 212 9.29 25.12 -8.58
C ILE A 212 9.40 24.30 -9.86
N GLY A 213 9.71 25.00 -10.95
CA GLY A 213 9.84 24.42 -12.28
C GLY A 213 10.64 25.36 -13.16
N ARG A 214 11.95 25.40 -12.91
CA ARG A 214 13.00 25.82 -13.86
C ARG A 214 14.37 25.54 -13.25
N THR A 215 14.85 24.31 -13.41
CA THR A 215 16.30 24.05 -13.43
C THR A 215 16.78 24.29 -14.85
N ALA A 216 17.67 25.26 -14.99
CA ALA A 216 18.35 25.60 -16.21
C ALA A 216 19.10 24.38 -16.76
N THR A 217 18.95 24.17 -18.06
CA THR A 217 19.73 23.27 -18.90
C THR A 217 21.22 23.62 -18.78
N GLY A 218 22.01 22.67 -18.27
CA GLY A 218 23.47 22.70 -18.37
C GLY A 218 23.90 22.26 -19.76
N THR A 219 24.46 23.19 -20.52
CA THR A 219 25.13 22.95 -21.80
C THR A 219 26.44 22.21 -21.52
N ALA A 220 26.56 20.96 -21.97
CA ALA A 220 27.85 20.30 -22.12
C ALA A 220 28.25 20.40 -23.60
N ALA A 221 29.11 21.38 -23.90
CA ALA A 221 29.83 21.44 -25.17
C ALA A 221 30.98 20.41 -25.13
N ARG A 222 31.11 19.65 -26.22
CA ARG A 222 32.39 19.14 -26.70
C ARG A 222 32.97 20.17 -27.66
#